data_AF-A0A817DRM8-F1
#
_entry.id   AF-A0A817DRM8-F1
#
_cell.length_a   1.000
_cell.length_b   1.000
_cell.length_c   1.000
_cell.angle_alpha   90.00
_cell.angle_beta   90.00
_cell.angle_gamma   90.00
#
_symmetry.space_group_name_H-M   'P 1'
#
loop_
_entity.id
_entity.type
_entity.pdbx_description
1 polymer ?
#
loop_
_entity_poly.entity_id
_entity_poly.type
_entity_poly.pdbx_seq_one_letter_code
_entity_poly.pdbx_strand_id
1 'polypeptide(L)'
;MAIQFHTDSSEEIDEHEQHSNIIATRVYIVTLSLCLFGMGLVLWLNYKVVSITIQNPTIAGFKTLALTANSPRVHVSSLYAEFVSLHPTFHQVCSSDFVSGRWIEIIFTGTKATYFVPYDFRNQGSAIFQALVSFCRLSQVNVLNSIAAFNASSFINLYALPKVIL
;
A
#
# COMPACT_ATOMS: atom_id res chain seq x y z
N MET A 1 -4.04 -53.08 -84.29
CA MET A 1 -3.17 -52.03 -83.70
C MET A 1 -3.98 -51.32 -82.64
N ALA A 2 -3.56 -51.47 -81.38
CA ALA A 2 -4.00 -50.73 -80.17
C ALA A 2 -5.51 -50.87 -79.80
N ILE A 3 -5.95 -50.90 -78.53
CA ILE A 3 -5.41 -50.37 -77.28
C ILE A 3 -5.86 -51.33 -76.16
N GLN A 4 -4.91 -51.80 -75.35
CA GLN A 4 -5.13 -52.54 -74.11
C GLN A 4 -4.48 -51.71 -73.01
N PHE A 5 -5.21 -50.73 -72.48
CA PHE A 5 -4.70 -49.81 -71.45
C PHE A 5 -5.87 -49.04 -70.79
N HIS A 6 -6.60 -49.66 -69.87
CA HIS A 6 -7.50 -48.87 -69.00
C HIS A 6 -7.90 -49.47 -67.64
N THR A 7 -7.55 -50.72 -67.34
CA THR A 7 -7.90 -51.35 -66.05
C THR A 7 -6.83 -51.21 -64.97
N ASP A 8 -5.57 -50.96 -65.34
CA ASP A 8 -4.44 -50.91 -64.40
C ASP A 8 -4.45 -49.62 -63.56
N SER A 9 -4.77 -48.48 -64.17
CA SER A 9 -4.72 -47.17 -63.51
C SER A 9 -5.85 -46.93 -62.51
N SER A 10 -7.03 -47.54 -62.69
CA SER A 10 -8.16 -47.35 -61.76
C SER A 10 -8.02 -48.17 -60.48
N GLU A 11 -7.41 -49.36 -60.58
CA GLU A 11 -7.17 -50.25 -59.45
C GLU A 11 -6.00 -49.73 -58.59
N GLU A 12 -4.95 -49.20 -59.23
CA GLU A 12 -3.81 -48.57 -58.54
C GLU A 12 -4.17 -47.26 -57.80
N ILE A 13 -5.11 -46.46 -58.34
CA ILE A 13 -5.59 -45.23 -57.68
C ILE A 13 -6.43 -45.56 -56.43
N ASP A 14 -7.29 -46.58 -56.48
CA ASP A 14 -8.16 -46.98 -55.36
C ASP A 14 -7.36 -47.58 -54.20
N GLU A 15 -6.35 -48.43 -54.50
CA GLU A 15 -5.43 -48.95 -53.48
C GLU A 15 -4.61 -47.83 -52.81
N HIS A 16 -4.14 -46.86 -53.60
CA HIS A 16 -3.39 -45.72 -53.07
C HIS A 16 -4.25 -44.79 -52.21
N GLU A 17 -5.52 -44.60 -52.57
CA GLU A 17 -6.49 -43.81 -51.79
C GLU A 17 -6.88 -44.53 -50.49
N GLN A 18 -7.10 -45.85 -50.55
CA GLN A 18 -7.38 -46.68 -49.37
C GLN A 18 -6.19 -46.69 -48.39
N HIS A 19 -4.96 -46.83 -48.88
CA HIS A 19 -3.76 -46.81 -48.04
C HIS A 19 -3.52 -45.43 -47.42
N SER A 20 -3.75 -44.35 -48.17
CA SER A 20 -3.68 -42.97 -47.68
C SER A 20 -4.67 -42.73 -46.54
N ASN A 21 -5.91 -43.20 -46.67
CA ASN A 21 -6.95 -43.06 -45.66
C ASN A 21 -6.64 -43.83 -44.36
N ILE A 22 -6.04 -45.02 -44.46
CA ILE A 22 -5.62 -45.82 -43.29
C ILE A 22 -4.46 -45.11 -42.55
N ILE A 23 -3.50 -44.58 -43.28
CA ILE A 23 -2.34 -43.87 -42.72
C ILE A 23 -2.79 -42.56 -42.07
N ALA A 24 -3.64 -41.77 -42.74
CA ALA A 24 -4.18 -40.53 -42.23
C ALA A 24 -4.96 -40.75 -40.92
N THR A 25 -5.77 -41.80 -40.85
CA THR A 25 -6.54 -42.16 -39.64
C THR A 25 -5.62 -42.52 -38.47
N ARG A 26 -4.55 -43.28 -38.73
CA ARG A 26 -3.56 -43.64 -37.70
C ARG A 26 -2.80 -42.41 -37.18
N VAL A 27 -2.39 -41.51 -38.08
CA VAL A 27 -1.72 -40.26 -37.71
C VAL A 27 -2.65 -39.36 -36.88
N TYR A 28 -3.93 -39.28 -37.27
CA TYR A 28 -4.94 -38.52 -36.53
C TYR A 28 -5.14 -39.05 -35.10
N ILE A 29 -5.30 -40.37 -34.94
CA ILE A 29 -5.51 -40.99 -33.62
C ILE A 29 -4.29 -40.80 -32.71
N VAL A 30 -3.07 -40.95 -33.25
CA VAL A 30 -1.83 -40.73 -32.50
C VAL A 30 -1.71 -39.28 -32.05
N THR A 31 -2.00 -38.33 -32.94
CA THR A 31 -1.97 -36.89 -32.64
C THR A 31 -3.00 -36.51 -31.59
N LEU A 32 -4.24 -37.01 -31.73
CA LEU A 32 -5.32 -36.78 -30.77
C LEU A 32 -4.96 -37.32 -29.38
N SER A 33 -4.38 -38.52 -29.32
CA SER A 33 -3.94 -39.14 -28.07
C SER A 33 -2.85 -38.32 -27.37
N LEU A 34 -1.87 -37.82 -28.13
CA LEU A 34 -0.82 -36.93 -27.62
C LEU A 34 -1.39 -35.62 -27.06
N CYS A 35 -2.36 -35.01 -27.75
CA CYS A 35 -3.00 -33.78 -27.28
C CYS A 35 -3.76 -34.00 -25.96
N LEU A 36 -4.57 -35.05 -25.88
CA LEU A 36 -5.33 -35.39 -24.67
C LEU A 36 -4.39 -35.70 -23.49
N PHE A 37 -3.31 -36.41 -23.74
CA PHE A 37 -2.29 -36.71 -22.73
C PHE A 37 -1.60 -35.43 -22.24
N GLY A 38 -1.21 -34.53 -23.15
CA GLY A 38 -0.61 -33.24 -22.81
C GLY A 38 -1.53 -32.37 -21.95
N MET A 39 -2.81 -32.28 -22.30
CA MET A 39 -3.81 -31.54 -21.51
C MET A 39 -3.99 -32.14 -20.11
N GLY A 40 -4.07 -33.47 -20.00
CA GLY A 40 -4.18 -34.16 -18.72
C GLY A 40 -2.97 -33.90 -17.82
N LEU A 41 -1.77 -33.90 -18.39
CA LEU A 41 -0.52 -33.63 -17.69
C LEU A 41 -0.49 -32.19 -17.15
N VAL A 42 -0.91 -31.20 -17.95
CA VAL A 42 -1.03 -29.82 -17.50
C VAL A 42 -2.02 -29.70 -16.33
N LEU A 43 -3.21 -30.30 -16.42
CA LEU A 43 -4.19 -30.26 -15.34
C LEU A 43 -3.67 -30.92 -14.05
N TRP A 44 -2.95 -32.04 -14.19
CA TRP A 44 -2.38 -32.77 -13.07
C TRP A 44 -1.26 -31.98 -12.38
N LEU A 45 -0.37 -31.35 -13.13
CA LEU A 45 0.70 -30.48 -12.60
C LEU A 45 0.13 -29.23 -11.91
N ASN A 46 -0.98 -28.69 -12.41
CA ASN A 46 -1.62 -27.50 -11.83
C ASN A 46 -2.50 -27.81 -10.60
N TYR A 47 -2.75 -29.08 -10.27
CA TYR A 47 -3.71 -29.47 -9.21
C TYR A 47 -3.26 -29.13 -7.77
N LYS A 48 -2.07 -28.58 -7.53
CA LYS A 48 -1.61 -28.33 -6.14
C LYS A 48 -0.93 -26.98 -5.93
N VAL A 49 -1.75 -25.95 -5.75
CA VAL A 49 -1.38 -24.75 -5.00
C VAL A 49 -2.33 -24.64 -3.80
N VAL A 50 -1.97 -25.27 -2.69
CA VAL A 50 -2.70 -25.11 -1.42
C VAL A 50 -2.14 -23.87 -0.72
N SER A 51 -2.94 -22.82 -0.64
CA SER A 51 -2.61 -21.64 0.15
C SER A 51 -2.91 -21.91 1.62
N ILE A 52 -1.87 -22.10 2.43
CA ILE A 52 -2.01 -22.17 3.89
C ILE A 52 -2.06 -20.74 4.46
N THR A 53 -3.17 -20.38 5.10
CA THR A 53 -3.29 -19.10 5.80
C THR A 53 -2.88 -19.28 7.26
N ILE A 54 -1.73 -18.74 7.65
CA ILE A 54 -1.26 -18.75 9.04
C ILE A 54 -1.82 -17.51 9.74
N GLN A 55 -2.74 -17.71 10.69
CA GLN A 55 -3.19 -16.63 11.58
C GLN A 55 -2.15 -16.43 12.69
N ASN A 56 -1.66 -15.20 12.86
CA ASN A 56 -0.65 -14.80 13.85
C ASN A 56 0.71 -15.51 13.70
N PRO A 57 1.45 -15.30 12.60
CA PRO A 57 2.79 -15.86 12.46
C PRO A 57 3.73 -15.30 13.54
N THR A 58 4.49 -16.18 14.20
CA THR A 58 5.58 -15.77 15.10
C THR A 58 6.64 -15.01 14.29
N ILE A 59 7.23 -13.94 14.87
CA ILE A 59 8.25 -13.10 14.19
C ILE A 59 9.39 -13.94 13.60
N ALA A 60 9.81 -15.00 14.29
CA ALA A 60 10.84 -15.91 13.82
C ALA A 60 10.42 -16.67 12.54
N GLY A 61 9.17 -17.15 12.48
CA GLY A 61 8.62 -17.83 11.30
C GLY A 61 8.46 -16.88 10.11
N PHE A 62 8.01 -15.65 10.34
CA PHE A 62 7.92 -14.64 9.27
C PHE A 62 9.29 -14.30 8.69
N LYS A 63 10.31 -14.14 9.54
CA LYS A 63 11.70 -13.91 9.09
C LYS A 63 12.21 -15.07 8.24
N THR A 64 11.96 -16.31 8.62
CA THR A 64 12.39 -17.47 7.83
C THR A 64 11.70 -17.54 6.47
N LEU A 65 10.39 -17.22 6.40
CA LEU A 65 9.65 -17.15 5.12
C LEU A 65 10.13 -16.00 4.22
N ALA A 66 10.51 -14.86 4.79
CA ALA A 66 11.05 -13.73 4.02
C ALA A 66 12.46 -14.00 3.46
N LEU A 67 13.24 -14.88 4.10
CA LEU A 67 14.60 -15.25 3.72
C LEU A 67 14.66 -16.45 2.74
N THR A 68 13.63 -17.30 2.72
CA THR A 68 13.57 -18.44 1.79
C THR A 68 12.92 -18.03 0.47
N ALA A 69 13.77 -17.68 -0.49
CA ALA A 69 13.61 -17.69 -1.95
C ALA A 69 12.19 -17.57 -2.55
N ASN A 70 11.99 -16.53 -3.37
CA ASN A 70 10.83 -16.29 -4.25
C ASN A 70 9.48 -15.92 -3.59
N SER A 71 9.44 -15.61 -2.31
CA SER A 71 8.25 -15.00 -1.71
C SER A 71 8.05 -13.56 -2.25
N PRO A 72 6.82 -13.16 -2.64
CA PRO A 72 6.51 -11.76 -2.93
C PRO A 72 6.96 -10.91 -1.75
N ARG A 73 7.74 -9.86 -2.03
CA ARG A 73 8.18 -8.91 -0.99
C ARG A 73 6.93 -8.24 -0.43
N VAL A 74 6.40 -8.76 0.68
CA VAL A 74 5.23 -8.21 1.35
C VAL A 74 5.68 -6.93 2.04
N HIS A 75 5.49 -5.80 1.37
CA HIS A 75 5.57 -4.51 2.02
C HIS A 75 4.35 -4.36 2.91
N VAL A 76 4.57 -4.34 4.23
CA VAL A 76 3.51 -4.08 5.19
C VAL A 76 3.47 -2.56 5.41
N SER A 77 2.31 -1.98 5.14
CA SER A 77 2.01 -0.58 5.40
C SER A 77 1.24 -0.49 6.70
N SER A 78 1.85 0.06 7.75
CA SER A 78 1.20 0.33 9.03
C SER A 78 1.07 1.83 9.25
N LEU A 79 -0.05 2.27 9.80
CA LEU A 79 -0.22 3.68 10.17
C LEU A 79 0.67 4.02 11.37
N TYR A 80 1.30 5.19 11.38
CA TYR A 80 2.10 5.61 12.54
C TYR A 80 1.31 5.63 13.85
N ALA A 81 0.00 5.90 13.78
CA ALA A 81 -0.91 5.85 14.92
C ALA A 81 -0.95 4.49 15.65
N GLU A 82 -0.52 3.39 15.00
CA GLU A 82 -0.55 2.06 15.59
C GLU A 82 0.63 1.75 16.52
N PHE A 83 1.72 2.52 16.40
CA PHE A 83 2.98 2.23 17.11
C PHE A 83 3.73 3.47 17.62
N VAL A 84 3.27 4.69 17.31
CA VAL A 84 3.82 5.93 17.86
C VAL A 84 2.70 6.72 18.51
N SER A 85 2.97 7.23 19.72
CA SER A 85 2.06 8.12 20.43
C SER A 85 2.76 9.44 20.77
N LEU A 86 2.26 10.54 20.23
CA LEU A 86 2.83 11.89 20.40
C LEU A 86 1.90 12.73 21.26
N HIS A 87 2.43 13.24 22.39
CA HIS A 87 1.70 14.12 23.30
C HIS A 87 2.42 15.48 23.39
N PRO A 88 2.01 16.47 22.58
CA PRO A 88 2.66 17.77 22.59
C PRO A 88 2.36 18.51 23.90
N THR A 89 3.39 19.14 24.45
CA THR A 89 3.25 20.08 25.58
C THR A 89 3.53 21.49 25.08
N PHE A 90 2.56 22.38 25.25
CA PHE A 90 2.70 23.77 24.84
C PHE A 90 3.32 24.61 25.97
N HIS A 91 3.96 25.71 25.61
CA HIS A 91 4.57 26.62 26.58
C HIS A 91 3.50 27.19 27.53
N GLN A 92 3.81 27.26 28.83
CA GLN A 92 2.87 27.68 29.88
C GLN A 92 2.27 29.08 29.65
N VAL A 93 2.96 29.94 28.89
CA VAL A 93 2.46 31.26 28.50
C VAL A 93 1.16 31.19 27.68
N CYS A 94 0.96 30.10 26.93
CA CYS A 94 -0.22 29.92 26.09
C CYS A 94 -1.45 29.48 26.88
N SER A 95 -1.29 29.15 28.16
CA SER A 95 -2.37 28.87 29.11
C SER A 95 -2.39 29.86 30.27
N SER A 96 -1.57 30.92 30.23
CA SER A 96 -1.51 31.93 31.28
C SER A 96 -2.47 33.09 31.02
N ASP A 97 -2.58 33.99 32.00
CA ASP A 97 -3.43 35.17 31.88
C ASP A 97 -2.95 36.13 30.77
N PHE A 98 -1.69 36.02 30.31
CA PHE A 98 -1.11 36.90 29.28
C PHE A 98 -1.75 36.76 27.90
N VAL A 99 -2.41 35.63 27.63
CA VAL A 99 -3.18 35.40 26.40
C VAL A 99 -4.68 35.61 26.60
N SER A 100 -5.11 36.03 27.80
CA SER A 100 -6.51 36.31 28.07
C SER A 100 -6.93 37.66 27.49
N GLY A 101 -8.20 37.74 27.06
CA GLY A 101 -8.78 39.02 26.63
C GLY A 101 -8.76 40.07 27.76
N ARG A 102 -8.94 39.62 29.01
CA ARG A 102 -8.90 40.47 30.20
C ARG A 102 -7.56 41.18 30.36
N TRP A 103 -6.45 40.45 30.27
CA TRP A 103 -5.11 41.04 30.37
C TRP A 103 -4.85 42.07 29.26
N ILE A 104 -5.21 41.72 28.03
CA ILE A 104 -5.06 42.60 26.86
C ILE A 104 -5.86 43.89 27.05
N GLU A 105 -7.09 43.79 27.59
CA GLU A 105 -7.94 44.94 27.89
C GLU A 105 -7.38 45.81 29.02
N ILE A 106 -6.83 45.23 30.08
CA ILE A 106 -6.18 45.97 31.18
C ILE A 106 -4.98 46.77 30.66
N ILE A 107 -4.14 46.15 29.83
CA ILE A 107 -2.99 46.84 29.23
C ILE A 107 -3.47 47.94 28.29
N PHE A 108 -4.50 47.69 27.48
CA PHE A 108 -5.06 48.68 26.56
C PHE A 108 -5.69 49.87 27.30
N THR A 109 -6.49 49.64 28.33
CA THR A 109 -7.17 50.70 29.09
C THR A 109 -6.23 51.45 30.03
N GLY A 110 -5.20 50.78 30.55
CA GLY A 110 -4.12 51.36 31.35
C GLY A 110 -3.20 52.32 30.58
N THR A 111 -3.33 52.41 29.24
CA THR A 111 -2.65 53.43 28.40
C THR A 111 -3.37 54.77 28.35
N LYS A 112 -4.58 54.90 28.91
CA LYS A 112 -5.21 56.22 29.14
C LYS A 112 -4.51 57.05 30.23
N ALA A 113 -3.27 56.69 30.57
CA ALA A 113 -2.42 57.46 31.46
C ALA A 113 -2.09 58.81 30.80
N THR A 114 -2.35 59.87 31.55
CA THR A 114 -2.25 61.29 31.18
C THR A 114 -0.84 61.77 30.76
N TYR A 115 0.16 60.89 30.72
CA TYR A 115 1.54 61.20 30.38
C TYR A 115 2.09 60.20 29.35
N PHE A 116 2.34 60.68 28.13
CA PHE A 116 2.96 59.89 27.07
C PHE A 116 4.45 59.69 27.38
N VAL A 117 4.82 58.51 27.88
CA VAL A 117 6.22 58.08 27.97
C VAL A 117 6.49 57.12 26.79
N PRO A 118 7.31 57.48 25.80
CA PRO A 118 7.51 56.68 24.59
C PRO A 118 8.06 55.26 24.85
N TYR A 119 8.64 55.02 26.03
CA TYR A 119 9.17 53.72 26.45
C TYR A 119 8.24 52.93 27.38
N ASP A 120 7.00 53.40 27.59
CA ASP A 120 6.05 52.66 28.40
C ASP A 120 5.60 51.39 27.67
N PHE A 121 5.84 50.23 28.30
CA PHE A 121 5.47 48.94 27.74
C PHE A 121 3.98 48.84 27.43
N ARG A 122 3.12 49.60 28.11
CA ARG A 122 1.67 49.59 27.89
C ARG A 122 1.29 50.09 26.51
N ASN A 123 2.07 51.01 25.92
CA ASN A 123 1.80 51.57 24.59
C ASN A 123 1.86 50.52 23.47
N GLN A 124 2.72 49.52 23.61
CA GLN A 124 2.90 48.44 22.63
C GLN A 124 2.41 47.09 23.17
N GLY A 125 2.18 46.98 24.47
CA GLY A 125 1.91 45.73 25.16
C GLY A 125 0.65 45.03 24.66
N SER A 126 -0.43 45.76 24.42
CA SER A 126 -1.67 45.19 23.89
C SER A 126 -1.46 44.49 22.55
N ALA A 127 -0.73 45.13 21.62
CA ALA A 127 -0.38 44.55 20.33
C ALA A 127 0.56 43.34 20.48
N ILE A 128 1.56 43.41 21.35
CA ILE A 128 2.50 42.31 21.63
C ILE A 128 1.75 41.09 22.20
N PHE A 129 0.87 41.29 23.18
CA PHE A 129 0.10 40.19 23.77
C PHE A 129 -0.94 39.63 22.79
N GLN A 130 -1.54 40.44 21.93
CA GLN A 130 -2.38 39.94 20.83
C GLN A 130 -1.59 39.09 19.81
N ALA A 131 -0.35 39.50 19.50
CA ALA A 131 0.54 38.71 18.67
C ALA A 131 0.88 37.37 19.34
N LEU A 132 1.12 37.38 20.66
CA LEU A 132 1.34 36.16 21.45
C LEU A 132 0.12 35.23 21.42
N VAL A 133 -1.10 35.74 21.57
CA VAL A 133 -2.34 34.94 21.43
C VAL A 133 -2.37 34.25 20.06
N SER A 134 -2.11 35.02 19.01
CA SER A 134 -2.12 34.52 17.64
C SER A 134 -1.04 33.45 17.43
N PHE A 135 0.16 33.67 17.96
CA PHE A 135 1.26 32.72 17.91
C PHE A 135 0.91 31.42 18.63
N CYS A 136 0.46 31.50 19.89
CA CYS A 136 0.04 30.33 20.67
C CYS A 136 -1.03 29.50 19.94
N ARG A 137 -2.06 30.17 19.39
CA ARG A 137 -3.12 29.51 18.63
C ARG A 137 -2.58 28.84 17.37
N LEU A 138 -1.76 29.55 16.59
CA LEU A 138 -1.18 29.03 15.35
C LEU A 138 -0.25 27.84 15.63
N SER A 139 0.62 27.95 16.64
CA SER A 139 1.50 26.86 17.05
C SER A 139 0.69 25.62 17.46
N GLN A 140 -0.37 25.81 18.26
CA GLN A 140 -1.22 24.69 18.68
C GLN A 140 -1.90 24.01 17.49
N VAL A 141 -2.54 24.80 16.62
CA VAL A 141 -3.21 24.26 15.43
C VAL A 141 -2.22 23.56 14.50
N ASN A 142 -1.07 24.18 14.22
CA ASN A 142 -0.07 23.61 13.32
C ASN A 142 0.50 22.30 13.88
N VAL A 143 0.87 22.26 15.16
CA VAL A 143 1.40 21.04 15.79
C VAL A 143 0.35 19.92 15.78
N LEU A 144 -0.89 20.22 16.17
CA LEU A 144 -1.95 19.21 16.18
C LEU A 144 -2.28 18.70 14.77
N ASN A 145 -2.31 19.58 13.77
CA ASN A 145 -2.51 19.20 12.38
C ASN A 145 -1.36 18.35 11.84
N SER A 146 -0.11 18.69 12.18
CA SER A 146 1.06 17.90 11.81
C SER A 146 1.03 16.51 12.45
N ILE A 147 0.62 16.40 13.72
CA ILE A 147 0.45 15.11 14.40
C ILE A 147 -0.67 14.29 13.75
N ALA A 148 -1.81 14.91 13.42
CA ALA A 148 -2.90 14.23 12.72
C ALA A 148 -2.45 13.71 11.35
N ALA A 149 -1.73 14.53 10.57
CA ALA A 149 -1.17 14.14 9.28
C ALA A 149 -0.13 13.02 9.42
N PHE A 150 0.75 13.10 10.43
CA PHE A 150 1.73 12.06 10.73
C PHE A 150 1.04 10.73 11.09
N ASN A 151 0.04 10.77 11.97
CA ASN A 151 -0.72 9.59 12.39
C ASN A 151 -1.48 8.92 11.22
N ALA A 152 -1.94 9.71 10.26
CA ALA A 152 -2.57 9.23 9.04
C ALA A 152 -1.57 8.75 7.97
N SER A 153 -0.27 9.03 8.13
CA SER A 153 0.75 8.59 7.19
C SER A 153 1.15 7.14 7.46
N SER A 154 1.47 6.43 6.37
CA SER A 154 1.87 5.04 6.41
C SER A 154 3.38 4.89 6.50
N PHE A 155 3.84 4.03 7.41
CA PHE A 155 5.19 3.52 7.43
C PHE A 155 5.27 2.23 6.61
N ILE A 156 6.10 2.23 5.57
CA ILE A 156 6.31 1.07 4.70
C ILE A 156 7.57 0.33 5.17
N ASN A 157 7.40 -0.91 5.59
CA ASN A 157 8.51 -1.75 6.00
C ASN A 157 8.43 -3.15 5.37
N LEU A 158 9.55 -3.85 5.39
CA LEU A 158 9.66 -5.26 5.01
C LEU A 158 9.03 -6.19 6.06
N TYR A 159 8.74 -5.68 7.26
CA TYR A 159 8.23 -6.44 8.39
C TYR A 159 7.10 -5.68 9.08
N ALA A 160 6.03 -6.39 9.46
CA ALA A 160 4.98 -5.84 10.30
C ALA A 160 5.54 -5.43 11.67
N LEU A 161 5.28 -4.19 12.10
CA LEU A 161 5.67 -3.73 13.43
C LEU A 161 4.62 -4.21 14.45
N PRO A 162 5.05 -4.62 15.66
CA PRO A 162 4.10 -4.92 16.72
C PRO A 162 3.33 -3.65 17.08
N LYS A 163 2.00 -3.79 17.20
CA LYS A 163 1.14 -2.74 17.78
C LYS A 163 1.63 -2.47 19.20
N VAL A 164 1.99 -1.23 19.50
CA VAL A 164 2.68 -0.90 20.76
C VAL A 164 1.79 -1.22 21.97
N ILE A 165 2.36 -1.99 22.90
CA ILE A 165 1.92 -2.20 24.28
C ILE A 165 2.86 -1.36 25.15
N LEU A 166 2.58 -0.06 25.30
CA LEU A 166 3.21 0.83 26.29
C LEU A 166 2.14 1.77 26.83
#